data_AF-F0ZSP2-F1
#
_entry.id   AF-F0ZSP2-F1
#
_cell.length_a   1.000
_cell.length_b   1.000
_cell.length_c   1.000
_cell.angle_alpha   90.00
_cell.angle_beta   90.00
_cell.angle_gamma   90.00
#
_symmetry.space_group_name_H-M   'P 1'
#
loop_
_entity.id
_entity.type
_entity.pdbx_description
1 polymer ?
#
loop_
_entity_poly.entity_id
_entity_poly.type
_entity_poly.pdbx_seq_one_letter_code
_entity_poly.pdbx_strand_id
1 'polypeptide(L)' 'FDEEIKVGTLPDGLKHLALPQEYNQPIHPGVLPNSLVHLDIGSSHSHLLEPGVFPHVLTYLSI' A
#
# COMPACT_ATOMS: atom_id res chain seq x y z
N PHE A 1 -14.84 -3.67 0.64
CA PHE A 1 -14.02 -3.19 1.78
C PHE A 1 -13.76 -1.71 1.51
N ASP A 2 -14.50 -0.82 2.18
CA ASP A 2 -14.41 0.65 1.98
C ASP A 2 -13.59 1.35 3.05
N GLU A 3 -12.80 0.59 3.83
CA GLU A 3 -11.93 1.17 4.84
C GLU A 3 -10.59 1.55 4.24
N GLU A 4 -10.28 2.84 4.32
CA GLU A 4 -8.95 3.37 4.04
C GLU A 4 -7.94 2.85 5.06
N ILE A 5 -6.72 2.53 4.61
CA ILE A 5 -5.66 2.09 5.52
C ILE A 5 -5.08 3.36 6.15
N LYS A 6 -5.13 3.42 7.48
CA LYS A 6 -4.63 4.56 8.24
C LYS A 6 -3.18 4.33 8.65
N VAL A 7 -2.46 5.44 8.84
CA VAL A 7 -1.10 5.42 9.39
C VAL A 7 -1.11 4.70 10.74
N GLY A 8 -0.17 3.78 10.93
CA GLY A 8 -0.05 2.97 12.15
C GLY A 8 -1.02 1.80 12.27
N THR A 9 -1.91 1.57 11.29
CA THR A 9 -2.75 0.35 11.25
C THR A 9 -1.95 -0.87 10.82
N LEU A 10 -0.93 -0.68 9.99
CA LEU A 10 -0.02 -1.75 9.57
C LEU A 10 1.12 -1.90 10.58
N PRO A 11 1.54 -3.13 10.90
CA PRO A 11 2.66 -3.35 11.80
C PRO A 11 3.97 -2.87 11.18
N ASP A 12 4.84 -2.23 11.98
CA ASP A 12 6.09 -1.62 11.52
C ASP A 12 7.04 -2.59 10.80
N GLY A 13 6.94 -3.90 11.09
CA GLY A 13 7.76 -4.95 10.49
C GLY A 13 7.16 -5.61 9.23
N LEU A 14 6.02 -5.13 8.72
CA LEU A 14 5.34 -5.74 7.59
C LEU A 14 6.22 -5.72 6.33
N LYS A 15 6.53 -6.91 5.80
CA LYS A 15 7.36 -7.07 4.60
C LYS A 15 6.55 -7.20 3.31
N HIS A 16 5.40 -7.86 3.40
CA HIS A 16 4.55 -8.16 2.26
C HIS A 16 3.12 -7.69 2.56
N LEU A 17 2.55 -6.92 1.66
CA LEU A 17 1.16 -6.48 1.73
C LEU A 17 0.49 -6.80 0.40
N ALA A 18 -0.63 -7.52 0.47
CA ALA A 18 -1.49 -7.77 -0.67
C ALA A 18 -2.87 -7.20 -0.37
N LEU A 19 -3.29 -6.23 -1.16
CA LEU A 19 -4.61 -5.63 -1.07
C LEU A 19 -5.59 -6.46 -1.89
N PRO A 20 -6.84 -6.62 -1.42
CA PRO A 20 -7.85 -7.34 -2.17
C PRO A 20 -8.15 -6.63 -3.49
N GLN A 21 -8.52 -7.37 -4.52
CA GLN A 21 -8.80 -6.82 -5.85
C GLN A 21 -9.87 -5.72 -5.84
N GLU A 22 -10.82 -5.76 -4.89
CA GLU A 22 -11.86 -4.74 -4.72
C GLU A 22 -11.41 -3.51 -3.91
N TYR A 23 -10.14 -3.42 -3.51
CA TYR A 23 -9.61 -2.26 -2.80
C TYR A 23 -9.42 -1.09 -3.76
N ASN A 24 -10.37 -0.16 -3.74
CA ASN A 24 -10.34 1.04 -4.56
C ASN A 24 -10.29 2.30 -3.68
N GLN A 25 -9.52 2.27 -2.60
CA GLN A 25 -9.31 3.44 -1.73
C GLN A 25 -7.92 4.04 -2.02
N PRO A 26 -7.73 5.36 -1.85
CA PRO A 26 -6.42 5.98 -2.03
C PRO A 26 -5.43 5.49 -0.96
N ILE A 27 -4.15 5.40 -1.34
CA ILE A 27 -3.06 5.10 -0.40
C ILE A 27 -2.28 6.39 -0.21
N HIS A 28 -2.30 6.94 1.01
CA HIS A 28 -1.63 8.19 1.33
C HIS A 28 -0.16 7.97 1.73
N PRO A 29 0.72 8.98 1.57
CA PRO A 29 2.09 8.94 2.08
C PRO A 29 2.17 8.59 3.57
N GLY A 30 3.11 7.72 3.93
CA GLY A 30 3.33 7.29 5.31
C GLY A 30 2.38 6.22 5.84
N VAL A 31 1.39 5.78 5.06
CA VAL A 31 0.51 4.65 5.41
C VAL A 31 1.27 3.32 5.34
N LEU A 32 2.09 3.15 4.31
CA LEU A 32 2.90 1.95 4.12
C LEU A 32 4.11 1.98 5.06
N PRO A 33 4.39 0.90 5.81
CA PRO A 33 5.52 0.87 6.72
C PRO A 33 6.84 0.90 5.95
N ASN A 34 7.84 1.57 6.51
CA ASN A 34 9.18 1.70 5.91
C ASN A 34 9.91 0.37 5.69
N SER A 35 9.41 -0.73 6.27
CA SER A 35 9.98 -2.06 6.12
C SER A 35 9.39 -2.86 4.96
N LEU A 36 8.32 -2.36 4.30
CA LEU A 36 7.60 -3.04 3.23
C LEU A 36 8.45 -3.17 1.97
N VAL A 37 8.61 -4.41 1.51
CA VAL A 37 9.42 -4.75 0.32
C VAL A 37 8.56 -5.16 -0.86
N HIS A 38 7.36 -5.67 -0.60
CA HIS A 38 6.46 -6.21 -1.61
C HIS A 38 5.04 -5.69 -1.40
N LEU A 39 4.48 -5.09 -2.44
CA LEU A 39 3.11 -4.56 -2.44
C LEU A 39 2.35 -5.07 -3.66
N ASP A 40 1.18 -5.65 -3.42
CA ASP A 40 0.17 -5.93 -4.44
C ASP A 40 -1.05 -5.02 -4.18
N ILE A 41 -1.38 -4.15 -5.12
CA ILE A 41 -2.47 -3.16 -4.99
C ILE A 41 -3.76 -3.69 -5.62
N GLY A 42 -3.67 -4.72 -6.46
CA GLY A 42 -4.80 -5.27 -7.21
C GLY A 42 -5.24 -4.39 -8.39
N SER A 43 -5.79 -5.05 -9.41
CA SER A 43 -6.03 -4.49 -10.74
C SER A 43 -7.18 -3.51 -10.87
N SER A 44 -8.00 -3.37 -9.82
CA SER A 44 -9.16 -2.47 -9.82
C SER A 44 -8.89 -1.15 -9.09
N HIS A 45 -7.63 -0.89 -8.70
CA HIS A 45 -7.22 0.38 -8.11
C HIS A 45 -7.26 1.50 -9.15
N SER A 46 -8.13 2.48 -8.94
CA SER A 46 -8.37 3.60 -9.87
C SER A 46 -7.82 4.95 -9.39
N HIS A 47 -7.14 4.97 -8.24
CA HIS A 47 -6.59 6.19 -7.65
C HIS A 47 -5.13 6.42 -8.09
N LEU A 48 -4.78 7.69 -8.30
CA LEU A 48 -3.39 8.05 -8.61
C LEU A 48 -2.49 7.78 -7.40
N LEU A 49 -1.34 7.14 -7.63
CA LEU A 49 -0.32 6.94 -6.61
C LEU A 49 0.58 8.17 -6.56
N GLU A 50 0.50 8.94 -5.48
CA GLU A 50 1.28 10.16 -5.31
C GLU A 50 2.75 9.89 -4.96
N PRO A 51 3.66 10.83 -5.27
CA PRO A 51 5.04 10.75 -4.82
C PRO A 51 5.11 10.63 -3.28
N GLY A 52 5.90 9.68 -2.79
CA GLY A 52 6.09 9.46 -1.35
C GLY A 52 5.13 8.45 -0.71
N VAL A 53 4.22 7.84 -1.49
CA VAL A 53 3.42 6.70 -1.04
C VAL A 53 4.27 5.46 -0.79
N PHE A 54 5.21 5.18 -1.70
CA PHE A 54 6.04 3.99 -1.61
C PHE A 54 7.25 4.18 -0.69
N PRO A 55 7.54 3.20 0.19
CA PRO A 55 8.75 3.22 0.98
C PRO A 55 9.99 2.99 0.11
N HIS A 56 11.12 3.57 0.50
CA HIS A 56 12.38 3.52 -0.26
C HIS A 56 12.92 2.10 -0.52
N VAL A 57 12.50 1.13 0.28
CA VAL A 57 12.97 -0.27 0.19
C VAL A 57 12.00 -1.16 -0.58
N LEU A 58 10.93 -0.61 -1.15
CA LEU A 58 10.00 -1.37 -1.98
C LEU A 58 10.73 -1.88 -3.23
N THR A 59 10.81 -3.19 -3.38
CA THR A 59 11.48 -3.84 -4.52
C THR A 59 10.50 -4.44 -5.51
N TYR A 60 9.28 -4.73 -5.06
CA TYR A 60 8.24 -5.32 -5.90
C TYR A 60 6.91 -4.60 -5.73
N LEU A 61 6.31 -4.25 -6.86
CA LEU A 61 5.00 -3.65 -6.99
C LEU A 61 4.19 -4.45 -8.03
N SER A 62 3.02 -4.93 -7.64
CA SER A 62 2.03 -5.56 -8.53
C SER A 62 0.75 -4.72 -8.54
N ILE A 63 0.21 -4.55 -9.73
CA ILE A 63 -1.06 -3.87 -10.03
C ILE A 63 -1.89 -4.77 -10.93
#